data_AF-A0A965XRP2-F1
#
_entry.id   AF-A0A965XRP2-F1
#
_cell.length_a   1.000
_cell.length_b   1.000
_cell.length_c   1.000
_cell.angle_alpha   90.00
_cell.angle_beta   90.00
_cell.angle_gamma   90.00
#
_symmetry.space_group_name_H-M   'P 1'
#
loop_
_entity.id
_entity.type
_entity.pdbx_description
1 polymer ?
#
loop_
_entity_poly.entity_id
_entity_poly.type
_entity_poly.pdbx_seq_one_letter_code
_entity_poly.pdbx_strand_id
1 'polypeptide(L)'
;MTENVLDLEAELRQLKLDEHCIGFAGFKARLEGHASPREGLIKISSDTRVDSHGYLTLSFLMDIEGDRALGRDFAKIVGSLKDALLTRHLGPTFFNVVISELGDERSEDWILMDVDLFFRNLTGREKGLVENQIIPALGKLLGLKIEPPQWFDEDDNAPSTSMFTKFSRSLGAFFSRKD
;
A
#
# COMPACT_ATOMS: atom_id res chain seq x y z
N MET A 1 24.04 -10.48 9.48
CA MET A 1 23.19 -10.13 8.31
C MET A 1 21.87 -10.91 8.26
N THR A 2 21.47 -11.56 9.35
CA THR A 2 20.19 -12.32 9.45
C THR A 2 19.14 -11.59 10.28
N GLU A 3 19.55 -10.61 11.10
CA GLU A 3 18.68 -9.87 12.02
C GLU A 3 17.72 -8.92 11.29
N ASN A 4 18.16 -8.17 10.27
CA ASN A 4 17.27 -7.27 9.51
C ASN A 4 16.13 -8.02 8.79
N VAL A 5 16.36 -9.24 8.31
CA VAL A 5 15.32 -10.03 7.64
C VAL A 5 14.29 -10.58 8.64
N LEU A 6 14.74 -10.89 9.87
CA LEU A 6 13.88 -11.39 10.94
C LEU A 6 12.92 -10.33 11.49
N ASP A 7 13.38 -9.08 11.63
CA ASP A 7 12.53 -7.97 12.07
C ASP A 7 11.47 -7.60 11.02
N LEU A 8 11.85 -7.60 9.74
CA LEU A 8 10.91 -7.42 8.62
C LEU A 8 9.85 -8.52 8.59
N GLU A 9 10.21 -9.80 8.77
CA GLU A 9 9.22 -10.88 8.85
C GLU A 9 8.24 -10.72 10.03
N ALA A 10 8.70 -10.17 11.16
CA ALA A 10 7.88 -9.91 12.34
C ALA A 10 6.95 -8.70 12.14
N GLU A 11 7.46 -7.59 11.59
CA GLU A 11 6.67 -6.41 11.20
C GLU A 11 5.66 -6.77 10.11
N LEU A 12 6.03 -7.63 9.15
CA LEU A 12 5.12 -8.16 8.14
C LEU A 12 4.08 -9.10 8.73
N ARG A 13 4.40 -9.86 9.80
CA ARG A 13 3.39 -10.61 10.55
C ARG A 13 2.45 -9.68 11.30
N GLN A 14 2.93 -8.56 11.83
CA GLN A 14 2.06 -7.53 12.42
C GLN A 14 1.20 -6.83 11.35
N LEU A 15 1.75 -6.53 10.18
CA LEU A 15 1.00 -5.99 9.03
C LEU A 15 -0.08 -6.97 8.52
N LYS A 16 0.12 -8.28 8.74
CA LYS A 16 -0.79 -9.40 8.43
C LYS A 16 -1.80 -9.71 9.55
N LEU A 17 -1.52 -9.29 10.78
CA LEU A 17 -2.42 -9.49 11.93
C LEU A 17 -3.55 -8.45 11.97
N ASP A 18 -3.49 -7.47 11.06
CA ASP A 18 -4.57 -6.56 10.78
C ASP A 18 -5.70 -7.36 10.11
N GLU A 19 -6.76 -7.65 10.89
CA GLU A 19 -7.98 -8.25 10.38
C GLU A 19 -8.44 -7.41 9.17
N HIS A 20 -8.89 -8.08 8.09
CA HIS A 20 -9.41 -7.45 6.87
C HIS A 20 -8.43 -7.00 5.77
N CYS A 21 -7.19 -7.52 5.73
CA CYS A 21 -6.35 -7.44 4.53
C CYS A 21 -6.96 -8.24 3.37
N ILE A 22 -7.25 -7.58 2.24
CA ILE A 22 -7.94 -8.18 1.09
C ILE A 22 -7.05 -8.38 -0.14
N GLY A 23 -5.89 -7.73 -0.21
CA GLY A 23 -4.96 -7.92 -1.33
C GLY A 23 -3.69 -7.08 -1.26
N PHE A 24 -2.92 -7.10 -2.34
CA PHE A 24 -1.71 -6.30 -2.49
C PHE A 24 -1.42 -5.93 -3.95
N ALA A 25 -0.59 -4.92 -4.17
CA ALA A 25 -0.09 -4.54 -5.50
C ALA A 25 1.37 -4.08 -5.43
N GLY A 26 2.19 -4.43 -6.41
CA GLY A 26 3.53 -3.86 -6.56
C GLY A 26 3.47 -2.47 -7.20
N PHE A 27 4.42 -1.60 -6.91
CA PHE A 27 4.54 -0.32 -7.61
C PHE A 27 6.00 0.07 -7.91
N LYS A 28 6.15 1.01 -8.85
CA LYS A 28 7.41 1.70 -9.15
C LYS A 28 7.23 3.20 -9.06
N ALA A 29 8.06 3.85 -8.26
CA ALA A 29 8.12 5.30 -8.11
C ALA A 29 9.37 5.86 -8.81
N ARG A 30 9.19 6.83 -9.70
CA ARG A 30 10.31 7.60 -10.26
C ARG A 30 10.35 8.95 -9.56
N LEU A 31 11.26 9.08 -8.60
CA LEU A 31 11.44 10.29 -7.82
C LEU A 31 12.47 11.20 -8.50
N GLU A 32 12.21 12.50 -8.48
CA GLU A 32 13.13 13.49 -9.05
C GLU A 32 14.49 13.41 -8.36
N GLY A 33 15.58 13.56 -9.12
CA GLY A 33 16.93 13.45 -8.58
C GLY A 33 17.48 12.03 -8.42
N HIS A 34 16.67 10.98 -8.64
CA HIS A 34 17.11 9.59 -8.56
C HIS A 34 17.18 8.91 -9.94
N ALA A 35 18.31 8.24 -10.22
CA ALA A 35 18.58 7.65 -11.54
C ALA A 35 17.68 6.45 -11.87
N SER A 36 17.33 5.66 -10.86
CA SER A 36 16.55 4.42 -10.99
C SER A 36 15.20 4.55 -10.31
N PRO A 37 14.12 4.00 -10.90
CA PRO A 37 12.85 3.87 -10.20
C PRO A 37 12.99 3.00 -8.96
N ARG A 38 12.38 3.43 -7.86
CA ARG A 38 12.25 2.63 -6.64
C ARG A 38 11.04 1.74 -6.73
N GLU A 39 11.17 0.53 -6.24
CA GLU A 39 10.05 -0.40 -6.14
C GLU A 39 9.36 -0.24 -4.79
N GLY A 40 8.15 -0.75 -4.68
CA GLY A 40 7.46 -0.83 -3.41
C GLY A 40 6.25 -1.75 -3.50
N LEU A 41 5.59 -1.92 -2.35
CA LEU A 41 4.40 -2.74 -2.19
C LEU A 41 3.27 -1.91 -1.59
N ILE A 42 2.05 -2.16 -2.04
CA ILE A 42 0.82 -1.64 -1.47
C ILE A 42 0.09 -2.81 -0.82
N LYS A 43 -0.09 -2.78 0.50
CA LYS A 43 -1.10 -3.62 1.19
C LYS A 43 -2.47 -2.96 1.01
N ILE A 44 -3.50 -3.75 0.74
CA ILE A 44 -4.88 -3.28 0.59
C ILE A 44 -5.73 -3.95 1.67
N SER A 45 -6.26 -3.16 2.60
CA SER A 45 -7.20 -3.60 3.63
C SER A 45 -8.56 -2.93 3.45
N SER A 46 -9.62 -3.57 3.93
CA SER A 46 -10.98 -3.04 3.86
C SER A 46 -11.72 -3.20 5.17
N ASP A 47 -12.27 -2.11 5.69
CA ASP A 47 -13.12 -2.14 6.88
C ASP A 47 -14.49 -1.56 6.53
N THR A 48 -15.54 -2.36 6.75
CA THR A 48 -16.93 -1.97 6.51
C THR A 48 -17.73 -2.00 7.80
N ARG A 49 -18.47 -0.92 8.05
CA ARG A 49 -19.39 -0.78 9.17
C ARG A 49 -20.78 -1.32 8.81
N VAL A 50 -21.60 -1.53 9.84
CA VAL A 50 -22.97 -2.07 9.74
C VAL A 50 -23.89 -1.26 8.82
N ASP A 51 -23.61 0.03 8.64
CA ASP A 51 -24.35 0.97 7.78
C ASP A 51 -23.86 0.97 6.31
N SER A 52 -23.06 -0.02 5.90
CA SER A 52 -22.43 -0.13 4.57
C SER A 52 -21.44 0.99 4.25
N HIS A 53 -21.18 1.92 5.18
CA HIS A 53 -20.05 2.84 5.08
C HIS A 53 -18.77 2.10 5.45
N GLY A 54 -17.63 2.56 4.93
CA GLY A 54 -16.36 1.92 5.23
C GLY A 54 -15.20 2.70 4.67
N TYR A 55 -14.01 2.14 4.85
CA TYR A 55 -12.79 2.68 4.30
C TYR A 55 -11.89 1.57 3.77
N LEU A 56 -11.08 1.94 2.78
CA LEU A 56 -10.00 1.13 2.28
C LEU A 56 -8.69 1.77 2.75
N THR A 57 -7.84 0.98 3.38
CA THR A 57 -6.49 1.40 3.76
C THR A 57 -5.50 0.85 2.74
N LEU A 58 -4.73 1.76 2.13
CA LEU A 58 -3.63 1.42 1.24
C LEU A 58 -2.32 1.76 1.94
N SER A 59 -1.62 0.73 2.42
CA SER A 59 -0.32 0.89 3.07
C SER A 59 0.81 0.74 2.06
N PHE A 60 1.47 1.85 1.75
CA PHE A 60 2.62 1.91 0.85
C PHE A 60 3.90 1.64 1.62
N LEU A 61 4.56 0.53 1.30
CA LEU A 61 5.90 0.19 1.78
C LEU A 61 6.91 0.42 0.65
N MET A 62 7.91 1.26 0.89
CA MET A 62 8.99 1.54 -0.06
C MET A 62 10.35 1.40 0.63
N ASP A 63 11.28 0.72 -0.03
CA ASP A 63 12.67 0.60 0.40
C ASP A 63 13.36 1.90 0.02
N ILE A 64 13.93 2.53 1.05
CA ILE A 64 14.67 3.78 0.92
C ILE A 64 16.18 3.56 0.99
N GLU A 65 16.64 2.36 1.32
CA GLU A 65 18.05 1.97 1.38
C GLU A 65 18.91 2.93 2.23
N GLY A 66 18.39 3.45 3.35
CA GLY A 66 19.07 4.46 4.16
C GLY A 66 18.90 5.91 3.67
N ASP A 67 18.37 6.12 2.46
CA ASP A 67 18.18 7.44 1.87
C ASP A 67 16.92 8.12 2.41
N ARG A 68 17.08 8.81 3.54
CA ARG A 68 16.00 9.58 4.16
C ARG A 68 15.48 10.73 3.28
N ALA A 69 16.25 11.21 2.30
CA ALA A 69 15.72 12.21 1.37
C ALA A 69 14.68 11.60 0.44
N LEU A 70 14.97 10.40 -0.06
CA LEU A 70 14.05 9.61 -0.87
C LEU A 70 12.75 9.31 -0.12
N GLY A 71 12.84 8.89 1.14
CA GLY A 71 11.66 8.69 2.00
C GLY A 71 10.81 9.95 2.13
N ARG A 72 11.43 11.10 2.45
CA ARG A 72 10.72 12.38 2.53
C ARG A 72 10.07 12.81 1.22
N ASP A 73 10.74 12.59 0.08
CA ASP A 73 10.20 12.99 -1.22
C ASP A 73 9.01 12.11 -1.62
N PHE A 74 9.07 10.82 -1.31
CA PHE A 74 7.92 9.93 -1.46
C PHE A 74 6.76 10.32 -0.54
N ALA A 75 7.03 10.60 0.74
CA ALA A 75 6.03 11.08 1.70
C ALA A 75 5.34 12.37 1.23
N LYS A 76 6.08 13.32 0.65
CA LYS A 76 5.50 14.53 0.05
C LYS A 76 4.55 14.22 -1.11
N ILE A 77 4.93 13.29 -1.99
CA ILE A 77 4.09 12.91 -3.14
C ILE A 77 2.80 12.25 -2.64
N VAL A 78 2.90 11.27 -1.74
CA VAL A 78 1.71 10.62 -1.16
C VAL A 78 0.86 11.64 -0.38
N GLY A 79 1.48 12.46 0.47
CA GLY A 79 0.81 13.50 1.27
C GLY A 79 0.18 14.65 0.48
N SER A 80 0.46 14.73 -0.83
CA SER A 80 -0.18 15.69 -1.74
C SER A 80 -1.63 15.33 -2.08
N LEU A 81 -2.07 14.09 -1.82
CA LEU A 81 -3.45 13.68 -2.01
C LEU A 81 -4.37 14.51 -1.11
N LYS A 82 -5.49 14.95 -1.69
CA LYS A 82 -6.54 15.71 -1.02
C LYS A 82 -7.89 15.29 -1.56
N ASP A 83 -8.93 15.43 -0.73
CA ASP A 83 -10.31 15.09 -1.05
C ASP A 83 -10.71 15.62 -2.44
N ALA A 84 -10.49 16.91 -2.70
CA ALA A 84 -10.90 17.56 -3.95
C ALA A 84 -10.25 16.96 -5.22
N LEU A 85 -9.03 16.43 -5.11
CA LEU A 85 -8.36 15.73 -6.22
C LEU A 85 -8.98 14.35 -6.42
N LEU A 86 -9.13 13.60 -5.33
CA LEU A 86 -9.62 12.22 -5.36
C LEU A 86 -11.09 12.12 -5.74
N THR A 87 -11.96 13.04 -5.32
CA THR A 87 -13.39 13.03 -5.68
C THR A 87 -13.62 13.02 -7.19
N ARG A 88 -12.74 13.65 -7.99
CA ARG A 88 -12.85 13.66 -9.46
C ARG A 88 -12.60 12.30 -10.10
N HIS A 89 -11.91 11.42 -9.39
CA HIS A 89 -11.51 10.09 -9.86
C HIS A 89 -12.33 8.96 -9.22
N LEU A 90 -12.65 9.09 -7.94
CA LEU A 90 -13.31 8.06 -7.13
C LEU A 90 -14.84 8.24 -7.06
N GLY A 91 -15.36 9.32 -7.65
CA GLY A 91 -16.79 9.57 -7.78
C GLY A 91 -17.45 10.02 -6.47
N PRO A 92 -18.80 10.14 -6.48
CA PRO A 92 -19.56 10.79 -5.42
C PRO A 92 -19.69 9.97 -4.13
N THR A 93 -19.32 8.68 -4.16
CA THR A 93 -19.34 7.83 -2.97
C THR A 93 -18.13 8.04 -2.07
N PHE A 94 -17.01 8.51 -2.62
CA PHE A 94 -15.83 8.91 -1.86
C PHE A 94 -16.10 10.24 -1.15
N PHE A 95 -15.69 10.36 0.13
CA PHE A 95 -15.94 11.58 0.89
C PHE A 95 -14.78 12.08 1.74
N ASN A 96 -13.73 11.30 1.96
CA ASN A 96 -12.57 11.75 2.73
C ASN A 96 -11.33 10.88 2.46
N VAL A 97 -10.14 11.51 2.46
CA VAL A 97 -8.85 10.83 2.59
C VAL A 97 -8.13 11.26 3.87
N VAL A 98 -7.61 10.28 4.61
CA VAL A 98 -6.64 10.49 5.69
C VAL A 98 -5.32 9.85 5.28
N ILE A 99 -4.21 10.52 5.59
CA ILE A 99 -2.87 10.06 5.24
C ILE A 99 -2.04 10.11 6.50
N SER A 100 -1.37 9.00 6.80
CA SER A 100 -0.53 8.85 7.99
C SER A 100 0.83 8.31 7.57
N GLU A 101 1.89 8.90 8.10
CA GLU A 101 3.24 8.33 8.00
C GLU A 101 3.41 7.41 9.22
N LEU A 102 3.55 6.11 8.96
CA LEU A 102 3.78 5.11 10.00
C LEU A 102 5.24 4.71 9.98
N GLY A 103 6.07 5.43 10.71
CA GLY A 103 7.48 5.09 10.87
C GLY A 103 7.88 5.25 12.31
N ASP A 104 8.51 4.22 12.89
CA ASP A 104 9.42 4.46 13.99
C ASP A 104 10.62 5.24 13.41
N GLU A 105 11.14 6.24 14.12
CA GLU A 105 12.35 6.98 13.71
C GLU A 105 13.57 6.05 13.51
N ARG A 106 13.42 4.76 13.86
CA ARG A 106 14.40 3.68 13.84
C ARG A 106 14.48 2.89 12.55
N SER A 107 13.48 2.93 11.65
CA SER A 107 13.64 2.24 10.36
C SER A 107 14.50 3.10 9.42
N GLU A 108 15.76 2.71 9.26
CA GLU A 108 16.68 3.41 8.36
C GLU A 108 16.44 3.01 6.89
N ASP A 109 15.91 1.82 6.64
CA ASP A 109 15.89 1.22 5.31
C ASP A 109 14.52 1.28 4.60
N TRP A 110 13.42 1.61 5.29
CA TRP A 110 12.11 1.67 4.63
C TRP A 110 11.23 2.81 5.14
N ILE A 111 10.23 3.16 4.34
CA ILE A 111 9.14 4.08 4.70
C ILE A 111 7.80 3.39 4.50
N LEU A 112 6.88 3.62 5.44
CA LEU A 112 5.51 3.14 5.39
C LEU A 112 4.54 4.32 5.50
N MET A 113 3.64 4.42 4.51
CA MET A 113 2.62 5.46 4.44
C MET A 113 1.25 4.81 4.31
N ASP A 114 0.32 5.15 5.17
CA ASP A 114 -1.07 4.71 5.08
C ASP A 114 -1.92 5.79 4.41
N VAL A 115 -2.76 5.36 3.47
CA VAL A 115 -3.78 6.19 2.81
C VAL A 115 -5.14 5.55 3.05
N ASP A 116 -5.93 6.15 3.93
CA ASP A 116 -7.29 5.72 4.24
C ASP A 116 -8.29 6.47 3.37
N LEU A 117 -9.05 5.72 2.56
CA LEU A 117 -10.04 6.25 1.64
C LEU A 117 -11.44 5.88 2.12
N PHE A 118 -12.22 6.89 2.52
CA PHE A 118 -13.55 6.69 3.08
C PHE A 118 -14.65 6.75 2.02
N PHE A 119 -15.55 5.77 2.04
CA PHE A 119 -16.63 5.60 1.07
C PHE A 119 -18.00 5.40 1.72
N ARG A 120 -19.03 5.89 1.04
CA ARG A 120 -20.41 5.48 1.24
C ARG A 120 -20.69 4.23 0.41
N ASN A 121 -21.40 3.26 0.99
CA ASN A 121 -21.78 2.01 0.32
C ASN A 121 -20.55 1.26 -0.25
N LEU A 122 -19.60 0.90 0.63
CA LEU A 122 -18.37 0.19 0.26
C LEU A 122 -18.60 -1.31 0.10
N THR A 123 -19.45 -1.91 0.95
CA THR A 123 -19.66 -3.36 1.04
C THR A 123 -19.92 -4.01 -0.32
N GLY A 124 -19.09 -5.00 -0.68
CA GLY A 124 -19.18 -5.77 -1.92
C GLY A 124 -18.69 -5.02 -3.17
N ARG A 125 -18.09 -3.84 -3.01
CA ARG A 125 -17.55 -3.00 -4.10
C ARG A 125 -16.05 -2.77 -3.97
N GLU A 126 -15.41 -3.31 -2.94
CA GLU A 126 -14.01 -3.07 -2.56
C GLU A 126 -13.06 -3.36 -3.73
N LYS A 127 -13.02 -4.61 -4.19
CA LYS A 127 -12.11 -5.07 -5.26
C LYS A 127 -12.32 -4.27 -6.55
N GLY A 128 -13.58 -4.09 -6.94
CA GLY A 128 -13.96 -3.34 -8.13
C GLY A 128 -13.61 -1.86 -8.06
N LEU A 129 -13.76 -1.21 -6.89
CA LEU A 129 -13.32 0.17 -6.68
C LEU A 129 -11.81 0.29 -6.77
N VAL A 130 -11.08 -0.65 -6.18
CA VAL A 130 -9.62 -0.65 -6.19
C VAL A 130 -9.08 -0.77 -7.62
N GLU A 131 -9.51 -1.79 -8.36
CA GLU A 131 -9.05 -2.05 -9.73
C GLU A 131 -9.41 -0.94 -10.71
N ASN A 132 -10.67 -0.48 -10.68
CA ASN A 132 -11.20 0.36 -11.75
C ASN A 132 -11.05 1.86 -11.45
N GLN A 133 -10.84 2.25 -10.19
CA GLN A 133 -10.81 3.65 -9.79
C GLN A 133 -9.56 4.00 -8.98
N ILE A 134 -9.31 3.34 -7.86
CA ILE A 134 -8.27 3.75 -6.91
C ILE A 134 -6.88 3.56 -7.49
N ILE A 135 -6.52 2.36 -7.95
CA ILE A 135 -5.19 2.09 -8.49
C ILE A 135 -4.89 2.97 -9.73
N PRO A 136 -5.80 3.11 -10.72
CA PRO A 136 -5.59 4.03 -11.83
C PRO A 136 -5.43 5.50 -11.39
N ALA A 137 -6.25 5.95 -10.42
CA ALA A 137 -6.19 7.31 -9.91
C ALA A 137 -4.86 7.59 -9.21
N LEU A 138 -4.44 6.70 -8.30
CA LEU A 138 -3.18 6.85 -7.57
C LEU A 138 -1.98 6.76 -8.49
N GLY A 139 -1.98 5.82 -9.45
CA GLY A 139 -0.92 5.74 -10.46
C GLY A 139 -0.75 7.05 -11.23
N LYS A 140 -1.87 7.69 -11.62
CA LYS A 140 -1.84 8.97 -12.32
C LYS A 140 -1.45 10.15 -11.42
N LEU A 141 -2.06 10.27 -10.23
CA LEU A 141 -1.89 11.42 -9.34
C LEU A 141 -0.50 11.44 -8.70
N LEU A 142 0.05 10.27 -8.37
CA LEU A 142 1.34 10.12 -7.71
C LEU A 142 2.49 9.85 -8.69
N GLY A 143 2.20 9.69 -9.99
CA GLY A 143 3.21 9.34 -10.99
C GLY A 143 3.79 7.94 -10.80
N LEU A 144 3.01 7.01 -10.22
CA LEU A 144 3.44 5.64 -9.93
C LEU A 144 3.03 4.71 -11.07
N LYS A 145 3.92 3.76 -11.39
CA LYS A 145 3.53 2.59 -12.17
C LYS A 145 3.10 1.49 -11.19
N ILE A 146 1.80 1.32 -11.01
CA ILE A 146 1.23 0.32 -10.12
C ILE A 146 0.83 -0.91 -10.93
N GLU A 147 1.20 -2.09 -10.46
CA GLU A 147 0.82 -3.37 -11.04
C GLU A 147 -0.64 -3.73 -10.68
N PRO A 148 -1.31 -4.59 -11.46
CA PRO A 148 -2.64 -5.06 -11.11
C PRO A 148 -2.67 -5.69 -9.71
N PRO A 149 -3.69 -5.40 -8.88
CA PRO A 149 -3.83 -6.03 -7.57
C PRO A 149 -3.91 -7.55 -7.64
N GLN A 150 -3.35 -8.19 -6.62
CA GLN A 150 -3.52 -9.60 -6.32
C GLN A 150 -4.40 -9.71 -5.07
N TRP A 151 -5.47 -10.49 -5.15
CA TRP A 151 -6.50 -10.60 -4.12
C TRP A 151 -6.33 -11.84 -3.28
N PHE A 152 -6.57 -11.73 -1.97
CA PHE A 152 -6.77 -12.87 -1.08
C PHE A 152 -8.16 -13.47 -1.32
N ASP A 153 -8.26 -14.80 -1.25
CA ASP A 153 -9.52 -15.52 -1.37
C ASP A 153 -10.38 -15.28 -0.11
N GLU A 154 -11.69 -15.12 -0.28
CA GLU A 154 -12.61 -14.74 0.81
C GLU A 154 -12.82 -15.87 1.85
N ASP A 155 -12.52 -17.11 1.48
CA ASP A 155 -12.57 -18.28 2.37
C ASP A 155 -11.24 -18.55 3.10
N ASP A 156 -10.17 -17.84 2.72
CA ASP A 156 -8.84 -17.98 3.28
C ASP A 156 -8.69 -17.02 4.48
N ASN A 157 -9.29 -17.38 5.62
CA ASN A 157 -8.94 -16.78 6.92
C ASN A 157 -7.43 -16.96 7.27
N ALA A 158 -6.71 -17.74 6.46
CA ALA A 158 -5.26 -17.68 6.35
C ALA A 158 -4.92 -17.61 4.85
N PRO A 159 -4.07 -16.70 4.37
CA PRO A 159 -3.67 -16.67 2.97
C PRO A 159 -3.10 -18.05 2.60
N SER A 160 -3.64 -18.68 1.54
CA SER A 160 -3.14 -19.99 1.11
C SER A 160 -1.63 -19.95 1.01
N THR A 161 -0.97 -21.05 1.34
CA THR A 161 0.50 -21.17 1.29
C THR A 161 1.06 -20.65 -0.04
N SER A 162 0.32 -20.81 -1.14
CA SER A 162 0.69 -20.31 -2.46
C SER A 162 0.71 -18.78 -2.55
N MET A 163 -0.24 -18.09 -1.90
CA MET A 163 -0.39 -16.65 -1.97
C MET A 163 0.46 -15.93 -0.92
N PHE A 164 0.60 -16.50 0.28
CA PHE A 164 1.63 -16.07 1.22
C PHE A 164 3.01 -16.23 0.60
N THR A 165 3.26 -17.30 -0.16
CA THR A 165 4.51 -17.49 -0.91
C THR A 165 4.67 -16.45 -2.01
N LYS A 166 3.60 -16.03 -2.71
CA LYS A 166 3.67 -14.95 -3.70
C LYS A 166 3.94 -13.59 -3.06
N PHE A 167 3.29 -13.30 -1.94
CA PHE A 167 3.50 -12.08 -1.16
C PHE A 167 4.91 -12.04 -0.58
N SER A 168 5.35 -13.12 0.08
CA SER A 168 6.70 -13.26 0.63
C SER A 168 7.76 -13.34 -0.46
N ARG A 169 7.47 -13.86 -1.66
CA ARG A 169 8.37 -13.81 -2.82
C ARG A 169 8.38 -12.42 -3.44
N SER A 170 7.28 -11.69 -3.47
CA SER A 170 7.25 -10.31 -3.98
C SER A 170 8.05 -9.41 -3.04
N LEU A 171 7.90 -9.60 -1.73
CA LEU A 171 8.72 -8.96 -0.69
C LEU A 171 10.16 -9.45 -0.70
N GLY A 172 10.39 -10.75 -0.84
CA GLY A 172 11.74 -11.32 -0.93
C GLY A 172 12.46 -10.81 -2.18
N ALA A 173 11.83 -10.80 -3.34
CA ALA A 173 12.38 -10.20 -4.56
C ALA A 173 12.55 -8.68 -4.46
N PHE A 174 11.73 -8.03 -3.62
CA PHE A 174 11.85 -6.63 -3.30
C PHE A 174 13.10 -6.35 -2.43
N PHE A 175 13.36 -7.15 -1.40
CA PHE A 175 14.48 -6.99 -0.47
C PHE A 175 15.78 -7.73 -0.88
N SER A 176 15.72 -8.72 -1.77
CA SER A 176 16.87 -9.50 -2.25
C SER A 176 17.58 -8.92 -3.47
N ARG A 177 17.25 -7.69 -3.91
CA ARG A 177 18.03 -7.00 -4.98
C ARG A 177 19.35 -6.38 -4.50
N LYS A 178 19.77 -6.65 -3.27
CA LYS A 178 21.13 -6.36 -2.78
C LYS A 178 22.05 -7.55 -3.08
N ASP A 179 22.70 -7.49 -4.23
CA ASP A 179 24.04 -8.05 -4.48
C ASP A 179 24.86 -7.02 -5.27
#